data_AF-A0A7C3HRF8-F1
#
_entry.id   AF-A0A7C3HRF8-F1
#
_cell.length_a   1.000
_cell.length_b   1.000
_cell.length_c   1.000
_cell.angle_alpha   90.00
_cell.angle_beta   90.00
_cell.angle_gamma   90.00
#
_symmetry.space_group_name_H-M   'P 1'
#
loop_
_entity.id
_entity.type
_entity.pdbx_description
1 polymer ?
#
loop_
_entity_poly.entity_id
_entity_poly.type
_entity_poly.pdbx_seq_one_letter_code
_entity_poly.pdbx_strand_id
1 'polypeptide(L)'
;MEAPTHQTRRPGSGPPPSGANDGDDLPVARMKLVSADREQPRRNRIPPGHRSGRILGFVFLLGRLLAGAGAAEPGLSAPGAPEEEAYRQTIATRAERILRPLQLQDLDTSNRVHALLMRHYRNLRDLHDQRDVALRSLKDASPGAPDRAAEESRIRQATRHQLDALHTNFVQALARELTPAQVDQVKDGMTYNLVEVTYRAYLRLLPELSESQKQQIRSWLLEARELAMDEGTAREKHAVFNRYKGRINNYLSAAGYDLKAAERRLREASKAPASAPAPAE
;
A
#
# COMPACT_ATOMS: atom_id res chain seq x y z
N MET A 1 58.70 25.19 35.07
CA MET A 1 58.20 23.80 35.01
C MET A 1 57.03 23.81 34.05
N GLU A 2 57.33 23.57 32.79
CA GLU A 2 56.37 23.47 31.69
C GLU A 2 55.72 22.08 31.71
N ALA A 3 54.41 22.03 31.53
CA ALA A 3 53.66 20.79 31.30
C ALA A 3 52.83 20.95 30.02
N PRO A 4 52.92 20.02 29.04
CA PRO A 4 52.33 20.19 27.73
C PRO A 4 50.87 19.69 27.68
N THR A 5 50.01 20.50 27.06
CA THR A 5 48.62 20.17 26.70
C THR A 5 48.59 19.16 25.54
N HIS A 6 48.04 17.98 25.79
CA HIS A 6 47.73 16.99 24.75
C HIS A 6 46.42 17.31 24.03
N GLN A 7 46.56 17.60 22.75
CA GLN A 7 45.50 17.82 21.77
C GLN A 7 45.06 16.45 21.19
N THR A 8 43.81 16.05 21.39
CA THR A 8 43.22 14.85 20.76
C THR A 8 42.32 15.25 19.59
N ARG A 9 42.78 14.92 18.38
CA ARG A 9 42.03 15.03 17.11
C ARG A 9 40.87 14.03 17.09
N ARG A 10 39.67 14.49 16.75
CA ARG A 10 38.54 13.66 16.28
C ARG A 10 38.65 13.47 14.75
N PRO A 11 38.45 12.26 14.19
CA PRO A 11 38.33 12.09 12.75
C PRO A 11 36.87 12.13 12.28
N GLY A 12 36.62 13.05 11.34
CA GLY A 12 35.83 12.89 10.11
C GLY A 12 34.47 12.18 10.14
N SER A 13 33.40 12.97 10.15
CA SER A 13 32.09 12.59 9.61
C SER A 13 32.10 12.67 8.07
N GLY A 14 32.17 11.52 7.41
CA GLY A 14 31.87 11.39 5.97
C GLY A 14 30.36 11.19 5.74
N PRO A 15 29.78 11.70 4.64
CA PRO A 15 28.37 11.53 4.34
C PRO A 15 28.08 10.09 3.88
N PRO A 16 26.94 9.48 4.26
CA PRO A 16 26.50 8.21 3.67
C PRO A 16 26.04 8.39 2.21
N PRO A 17 26.15 7.34 1.38
CA PRO A 17 25.88 7.39 -0.05
C PRO A 17 24.39 7.51 -0.39
N SER A 18 24.16 8.22 -1.50
CA SER A 18 22.91 8.48 -2.21
C SER A 18 22.35 7.23 -2.92
N GLY A 19 21.02 7.08 -2.91
CA GLY A 19 20.23 6.14 -3.71
C GLY A 19 19.39 5.18 -2.82
N ALA A 20 18.06 5.13 -2.84
CA ALA A 20 17.08 5.50 -3.84
C ALA A 20 15.94 6.35 -3.22
N ASN A 21 15.73 7.52 -3.82
CA ASN A 21 14.63 8.42 -3.54
C ASN A 21 13.43 8.00 -4.41
N ASP A 22 12.51 7.19 -3.87
CA ASP A 22 11.19 6.93 -4.47
C ASP A 22 10.10 7.55 -3.60
N GLY A 23 10.28 8.83 -3.29
CA GLY A 23 9.39 9.55 -2.38
C GLY A 23 9.42 11.05 -2.60
N ASP A 24 9.25 11.52 -3.83
CA ASP A 24 8.83 12.90 -4.09
C ASP A 24 7.89 12.99 -5.29
N ASP A 25 6.89 13.86 -5.14
CA ASP A 25 5.84 14.26 -6.07
C ASP A 25 4.69 13.29 -6.36
N LEU A 26 3.85 13.05 -5.34
CA LEU A 26 2.43 12.87 -5.60
C LEU A 26 1.76 14.24 -5.76
N PRO A 27 1.35 14.65 -6.98
CA PRO A 27 0.62 15.89 -7.17
C PRO A 27 -0.69 15.83 -6.38
N VAL A 28 -1.02 16.93 -5.73
CA VAL A 28 -2.34 17.22 -5.14
C VAL A 28 -3.41 16.59 -6.02
N ALA A 29 -4.12 15.60 -5.48
CA ALA A 29 -5.02 14.73 -6.22
C ALA A 29 -5.99 15.54 -7.08
N ARG A 30 -5.66 15.68 -8.37
CA ARG A 30 -6.56 16.24 -9.36
C ARG A 30 -7.62 15.17 -9.60
N MET A 31 -8.81 15.38 -9.05
CA MET A 31 -9.97 14.53 -9.30
C MET A 31 -10.29 14.59 -10.79
N LYS A 32 -9.71 13.65 -11.57
CA LYS A 32 -10.16 13.39 -12.94
C LYS A 32 -11.26 12.34 -12.84
N LEU A 33 -12.50 12.78 -13.06
CA LEU A 33 -13.61 11.90 -13.33
C LEU A 33 -13.29 11.12 -14.62
N VAL A 34 -13.21 9.78 -14.53
CA VAL A 34 -13.05 8.90 -15.69
C VAL A 34 -14.38 8.90 -16.43
N SER A 35 -14.40 9.51 -17.62
CA SER A 35 -15.48 9.35 -18.59
C SER A 35 -15.40 7.94 -19.18
N ALA A 36 -16.52 7.22 -19.17
CA ALA A 36 -16.65 5.94 -19.85
C ALA A 36 -16.75 6.18 -21.36
N ASP A 37 -15.77 5.71 -22.12
CA ASP A 37 -15.91 5.50 -23.56
C ASP A 37 -15.38 4.10 -23.94
N ARG A 38 -16.20 3.39 -24.71
CA ARG A 38 -15.97 2.03 -25.22
C ARG A 38 -15.09 2.10 -26.47
N GLU A 39 -13.92 1.45 -26.45
CA GLU A 39 -13.26 1.00 -27.69
C GLU A 39 -12.68 -0.42 -27.52
N GLN A 40 -12.82 -1.21 -28.59
CA GLN A 40 -12.59 -2.65 -28.69
C GLN A 40 -11.10 -3.04 -28.88
N PRO A 41 -10.68 -4.28 -28.58
CA PRO A 41 -9.27 -4.67 -28.53
C PRO A 41 -8.65 -4.93 -29.90
N ARG A 42 -7.48 -4.33 -30.18
CA ARG A 42 -6.63 -4.68 -31.33
C ARG A 42 -5.71 -5.86 -31.01
N ARG A 43 -5.63 -6.78 -31.98
CA ARG A 43 -4.98 -8.09 -31.96
C ARG A 43 -3.45 -8.03 -31.78
N ASN A 44 -2.91 -8.92 -30.94
CA ASN A 44 -1.49 -9.26 -30.86
C ASN A 44 -1.02 -10.03 -32.12
N ARG A 45 0.16 -9.67 -32.64
CA ARG A 45 0.97 -10.51 -33.55
C ARG A 45 2.14 -11.09 -32.74
N ILE A 46 2.30 -12.41 -32.81
CA ILE A 46 3.45 -13.18 -32.33
C ILE A 46 4.35 -13.50 -33.54
N PRO A 47 5.68 -13.38 -33.47
CA PRO A 47 6.59 -14.08 -34.35
C PRO A 47 7.20 -15.37 -33.71
N PRO A 48 7.57 -16.39 -34.51
CA PRO A 48 7.86 -17.74 -34.02
C PRO A 48 9.35 -18.06 -33.79
N GLY A 49 9.60 -18.89 -32.76
CA GLY A 49 10.53 -20.04 -32.69
C GLY A 49 12.03 -19.88 -32.99
N HIS A 50 12.88 -20.56 -32.19
CA HIS A 50 13.80 -21.61 -32.67
C HIS A 50 14.54 -22.35 -31.53
N ARG A 51 14.29 -23.67 -31.48
CA ARG A 51 15.21 -24.83 -31.36
C ARG A 51 16.28 -24.90 -30.25
N SER A 52 16.04 -25.87 -29.38
CA SER A 52 16.90 -26.96 -28.88
C SER A 52 18.39 -27.00 -29.26
N GLY A 53 19.24 -27.22 -28.25
CA GLY A 53 20.61 -27.76 -28.37
C GLY A 53 21.04 -28.47 -27.08
N ARG A 54 21.37 -29.76 -27.19
CA ARG A 54 21.87 -30.67 -26.13
C ARG A 54 23.40 -30.73 -26.22
N ILE A 55 24.17 -30.62 -25.12
CA ILE A 55 25.56 -31.12 -24.96
C ILE A 55 25.79 -31.34 -23.44
N LEU A 56 25.85 -32.58 -22.92
CA LEU A 56 27.06 -33.40 -22.64
C LEU A 56 28.08 -32.65 -21.74
N GLY A 57 28.18 -32.88 -20.43
CA GLY A 57 28.71 -34.10 -19.81
C GLY A 57 30.23 -33.98 -19.61
N PHE A 58 30.71 -33.69 -18.39
CA PHE A 58 32.07 -34.05 -17.96
C PHE A 58 32.15 -34.14 -16.43
N VAL A 59 32.44 -35.36 -15.97
CA VAL A 59 32.87 -35.72 -14.62
C VAL A 59 34.38 -35.52 -14.56
N PHE A 60 34.88 -34.83 -13.53
CA PHE A 60 36.26 -34.98 -13.07
C PHE A 60 36.29 -34.94 -11.55
N LEU A 61 36.68 -36.08 -10.98
CA LEU A 61 36.98 -36.28 -9.57
C LEU A 61 38.50 -36.40 -9.46
N LEU A 62 39.17 -35.54 -8.68
CA LEU A 62 40.33 -35.95 -7.89
C LEU A 62 40.61 -34.94 -6.77
N GLY A 63 40.73 -35.45 -5.55
CA GLY A 63 40.84 -34.67 -4.33
C GLY A 63 42.24 -34.18 -3.98
N ARG A 64 42.29 -33.29 -2.98
CA ARG A 64 43.45 -33.05 -2.14
C ARG A 64 43.01 -32.71 -0.72
N LEU A 65 43.49 -33.51 0.23
CA LEU A 65 43.43 -33.31 1.67
C LEU A 65 44.63 -32.42 2.09
N LEU A 66 44.41 -31.35 2.86
CA LEU A 66 45.34 -30.78 3.86
C LEU A 66 44.62 -29.73 4.73
N ALA A 67 45.05 -29.67 5.99
CA ALA A 67 44.30 -29.23 7.16
C ALA A 67 44.29 -27.71 7.46
N GLY A 68 43.22 -27.27 8.13
CA GLY A 68 43.27 -26.44 9.34
C GLY A 68 43.49 -24.93 9.23
N ALA A 69 42.40 -24.16 9.12
CA ALA A 69 42.14 -22.93 9.88
C ALA A 69 40.67 -22.55 9.67
N GLY A 70 39.94 -22.33 10.76
CA GLY A 70 38.50 -22.03 10.73
C GLY A 70 38.20 -20.75 9.94
N ALA A 71 37.81 -20.92 8.67
CA ALA A 71 37.06 -19.91 7.96
C ALA A 71 35.60 -20.12 8.32
N ALA A 72 34.98 -19.09 8.91
CA ALA A 72 33.54 -19.02 9.03
C ALA A 72 32.95 -19.14 7.62
N GLU A 73 32.28 -20.26 7.35
CA GLU A 73 31.46 -20.47 6.16
C GLU A 73 30.50 -19.28 6.04
N PRO A 74 30.55 -18.48 4.96
CA PRO A 74 29.51 -17.51 4.70
C PRO A 74 28.23 -18.32 4.47
N GLY A 75 27.31 -18.25 5.44
CA GLY A 75 26.04 -18.96 5.40
C GLY A 75 25.38 -18.77 4.03
N LEU A 76 25.16 -19.88 3.33
CA LEU A 76 24.39 -19.94 2.11
C LEU A 76 23.04 -19.26 2.36
N SER A 77 22.90 -18.02 1.90
CA SER A 77 21.63 -17.30 1.95
C SER A 77 20.63 -18.08 1.09
N ALA A 78 19.54 -18.51 1.70
CA ALA A 78 18.46 -19.20 0.99
C ALA A 78 17.98 -18.33 -0.20
N PRO A 79 17.61 -18.94 -1.35
CA PRO A 79 17.03 -18.19 -2.46
C PRO A 79 15.80 -17.41 -1.96
N GLY A 80 15.84 -16.08 -2.12
CA GLY A 80 14.80 -15.14 -1.64
C GLY A 80 15.15 -14.34 -0.38
N ALA A 81 16.26 -14.63 0.31
CA ALA A 81 16.63 -13.92 1.56
C ALA A 81 16.79 -12.39 1.41
N PRO A 82 17.42 -11.85 0.34
CA PRO A 82 17.53 -10.39 0.18
C PRO A 82 16.20 -9.69 -0.13
N GLU A 83 15.33 -10.34 -0.90
CA GLU A 83 14.01 -9.81 -1.25
C GLU A 83 13.07 -9.80 -0.04
N GLU A 84 13.08 -10.88 0.75
CA GLU A 84 12.32 -10.98 1.98
C GLU A 84 12.79 -9.95 3.03
N GLU A 85 14.09 -9.71 3.12
CA GLU A 85 14.65 -8.68 3.99
C GLU A 85 14.20 -7.26 3.57
N ALA A 86 14.28 -6.95 2.27
CA ALA A 86 13.82 -5.66 1.75
C ALA A 86 12.31 -5.45 1.98
N TYR A 87 11.51 -6.52 1.80
CA TYR A 87 10.09 -6.49 2.11
C TYR A 87 9.85 -6.25 3.61
N ARG A 88 10.56 -6.97 4.48
CA ARG A 88 10.49 -6.81 5.94
C ARG A 88 10.80 -5.37 6.38
N GLN A 89 11.83 -4.76 5.82
CA GLN A 89 12.19 -3.36 6.10
C GLN A 89 11.12 -2.37 5.61
N THR A 90 10.53 -2.65 4.45
CA THR A 90 9.45 -1.83 3.89
C THR A 90 8.22 -1.81 4.79
N ILE A 91 7.78 -2.98 5.27
CA ILE A 91 6.60 -3.06 6.15
C ILE A 91 6.91 -2.57 7.58
N ALA A 92 8.14 -2.68 8.06
CA ALA A 92 8.58 -2.10 9.34
C ALA A 92 8.50 -0.57 9.31
N THR A 93 9.11 0.07 8.30
CA THR A 93 9.01 1.52 8.08
C THR A 93 7.56 1.98 8.00
N ARG A 94 6.70 1.20 7.33
CA ARG A 94 5.26 1.49 7.24
C ARG A 94 4.58 1.39 8.60
N ALA A 95 4.84 0.34 9.37
CA ALA A 95 4.26 0.15 10.70
C ALA A 95 4.68 1.28 11.66
N GLU A 96 5.96 1.66 11.67
CA GLU A 96 6.47 2.78 12.45
C GLU A 96 5.77 4.10 12.09
N ARG A 97 5.58 4.38 10.80
CA ARG A 97 4.87 5.58 10.34
C ARG A 97 3.40 5.58 10.79
N ILE A 98 2.77 4.41 10.89
CA ILE A 98 1.40 4.27 11.39
C ILE A 98 1.34 4.49 12.90
N LEU A 99 2.34 4.01 13.65
CA LEU A 99 2.35 4.12 15.11
C LEU A 99 2.76 5.50 15.63
N ARG A 100 3.63 6.21 14.91
CA ARG A 100 4.15 7.52 15.35
C ARG A 100 3.06 8.51 15.79
N PRO A 101 1.94 8.70 15.06
CA PRO A 101 0.90 9.64 15.45
C PRO A 101 0.11 9.20 16.70
N LEU A 102 0.10 7.91 17.04
CA LEU A 102 -0.63 7.40 18.21
C LEU A 102 0.03 7.80 19.54
N GLN A 103 1.33 8.15 19.50
CA GLN A 103 2.11 8.60 20.67
C GLN A 103 1.94 7.68 21.90
N LEU A 104 1.99 6.36 21.65
CA LEU A 104 1.86 5.35 22.69
C LEU A 104 3.01 5.50 23.71
N GLN A 105 2.66 5.79 24.96
CA GLN A 105 3.64 5.98 26.04
C GLN A 105 4.14 4.64 26.58
N ASP A 106 3.27 3.61 26.58
CA ASP A 106 3.67 2.27 26.96
C ASP A 106 4.40 1.57 25.79
N LEU A 107 5.70 1.34 25.99
CA LEU A 107 6.57 0.70 25.01
C LEU A 107 6.16 -0.75 24.76
N ASP A 108 5.65 -1.46 25.76
CA ASP A 108 5.24 -2.85 25.59
C ASP A 108 4.00 -2.93 24.69
N THR A 109 3.00 -2.08 24.92
CA THR A 109 1.85 -1.93 24.02
C THR A 109 2.30 -1.53 22.62
N SER A 110 3.19 -0.55 22.48
CA SER A 110 3.72 -0.12 21.17
C SER A 110 4.38 -1.27 20.40
N ASN A 111 5.21 -2.07 21.07
CA ASN A 111 5.88 -3.25 20.51
C ASN A 111 4.87 -4.34 20.10
N ARG A 112 3.85 -4.60 20.93
CA ARG A 112 2.78 -5.56 20.58
C ARG A 112 2.02 -5.11 19.34
N VAL A 113 1.59 -3.84 19.27
CA VAL A 113 0.86 -3.31 18.11
C VAL A 113 1.73 -3.30 16.85
N HIS A 114 3.02 -2.96 16.96
CA HIS A 114 3.98 -3.09 15.86
C HIS A 114 4.03 -4.53 15.33
N ALA A 115 4.14 -5.52 16.24
CA ALA A 115 4.14 -6.92 15.87
C ALA A 115 2.80 -7.37 15.23
N LEU A 116 1.66 -6.83 15.67
CA LEU A 116 0.35 -7.06 15.05
C LEU A 116 0.34 -6.57 13.59
N LEU A 117 0.80 -5.33 13.34
CA LEU A 117 0.88 -4.73 12.00
C LEU A 117 1.79 -5.54 11.07
N MET A 118 2.99 -5.88 11.53
CA MET A 118 3.95 -6.67 10.77
C MET A 118 3.38 -8.02 10.36
N ARG A 119 2.75 -8.73 11.30
CA ARG A 119 2.12 -10.03 11.02
C ARG A 119 0.95 -9.89 10.06
N HIS A 120 0.10 -8.88 10.22
CA HIS A 120 -1.03 -8.66 9.33
C HIS A 120 -0.57 -8.39 7.89
N TYR A 121 0.46 -7.55 7.67
CA TYR A 121 0.98 -7.31 6.33
C TYR A 121 1.55 -8.56 5.66
N ARG A 122 2.27 -9.41 6.40
CA ARG A 122 2.80 -10.68 5.87
C ARG A 122 1.68 -11.63 5.49
N ASN A 123 0.73 -11.85 6.40
CA ASN A 123 -0.43 -12.71 6.13
C ASN A 123 -1.24 -12.23 4.92
N LEU A 124 -1.38 -10.91 4.77
CA LEU A 124 -2.07 -10.31 3.64
C LEU A 124 -1.34 -10.60 2.32
N ARG A 125 -0.01 -10.41 2.30
CA ARG A 125 0.83 -10.78 1.15
C ARG A 125 0.68 -12.27 0.84
N ASP A 126 0.81 -13.15 1.82
CA ASP A 126 0.74 -14.60 1.60
C ASP A 126 -0.57 -15.02 0.95
N LEU A 127 -1.71 -14.49 1.43
CA LEU A 127 -3.03 -14.78 0.86
C LEU A 127 -3.16 -14.27 -0.58
N HIS A 128 -2.65 -13.08 -0.88
CA HIS A 128 -2.67 -12.53 -2.24
C HIS A 128 -1.72 -13.28 -3.18
N ASP A 129 -0.52 -13.65 -2.71
CA ASP A 129 0.47 -14.41 -3.48
C ASP A 129 -0.09 -15.79 -3.84
N GLN A 130 -0.74 -16.48 -2.89
CA GLN A 130 -1.42 -17.76 -3.12
C GLN A 130 -2.55 -17.63 -4.13
N ARG A 131 -3.40 -16.60 -4.00
CA ARG A 131 -4.46 -16.30 -4.97
C ARG A 131 -3.89 -16.07 -6.35
N ASP A 132 -2.84 -15.26 -6.46
CA ASP A 132 -2.27 -14.87 -7.74
C ASP A 132 -1.55 -16.04 -8.41
N VAL A 133 -0.91 -16.93 -7.65
CA VAL A 133 -0.40 -18.22 -8.14
C VAL A 133 -1.55 -19.06 -8.69
N ALA A 134 -2.63 -19.27 -7.92
CA ALA A 134 -3.77 -20.08 -8.36
C ALA A 134 -4.42 -19.52 -9.63
N LEU A 135 -4.60 -18.20 -9.71
CA LEU A 135 -5.15 -17.53 -10.90
C LEU A 135 -4.21 -17.64 -12.11
N ARG A 136 -2.89 -17.56 -11.93
CA ARG A 136 -1.91 -17.79 -13.00
C ARG A 136 -1.94 -19.24 -13.47
N SER A 137 -1.94 -20.22 -12.57
CA SER A 137 -2.05 -21.64 -12.91
C SER A 137 -3.35 -21.95 -13.65
N LEU A 138 -4.48 -21.39 -13.19
CA LEU A 138 -5.74 -21.48 -13.92
C LEU A 138 -5.61 -20.82 -15.29
N LYS A 139 -4.85 -19.73 -15.40
CA LYS A 139 -4.67 -19.01 -16.66
C LYS A 139 -3.91 -19.83 -17.70
N ASP A 140 -2.84 -20.49 -17.26
CA ASP A 140 -1.91 -21.25 -18.07
C ASP A 140 -2.45 -22.65 -18.43
N ALA A 141 -3.45 -23.14 -17.70
CA ALA A 141 -4.21 -24.32 -18.09
C ALA A 141 -4.89 -24.13 -19.46
N SER A 142 -4.97 -25.21 -20.24
CA SER A 142 -5.37 -25.23 -21.66
C SER A 142 -6.58 -24.33 -21.97
N PRO A 143 -6.48 -23.46 -22.98
CA PRO A 143 -7.57 -22.54 -23.34
C PRO A 143 -8.78 -23.34 -23.86
N GLY A 144 -9.92 -23.24 -23.18
CA GLY A 144 -11.18 -23.87 -23.59
C GLY A 144 -11.88 -24.73 -22.53
N ALA A 145 -11.36 -24.82 -21.30
CA ALA A 145 -12.05 -25.52 -20.21
C ALA A 145 -13.41 -24.85 -19.92
N PRO A 146 -14.55 -25.56 -20.11
CA PRO A 146 -15.82 -25.13 -19.52
C PRO A 146 -15.59 -25.07 -18.00
N ASP A 147 -16.08 -24.02 -17.34
CA ASP A 147 -15.93 -23.74 -15.88
C ASP A 147 -14.79 -22.81 -15.44
N ARG A 148 -13.95 -22.30 -16.35
CA ARG A 148 -12.84 -21.39 -15.95
C ARG A 148 -13.29 -20.12 -15.20
N ALA A 149 -14.37 -19.49 -15.64
CA ALA A 149 -14.90 -18.30 -14.96
C ALA A 149 -15.47 -18.62 -13.57
N ALA A 150 -16.09 -19.79 -13.41
CA ALA A 150 -16.59 -20.23 -12.12
C ALA A 150 -15.43 -20.57 -11.18
N GLU A 151 -14.38 -21.22 -11.69
CA GLU A 151 -13.19 -21.55 -10.90
C GLU A 151 -12.43 -20.29 -10.47
N GLU A 152 -12.29 -19.30 -11.36
CA GLU A 152 -11.76 -17.98 -10.98
C GLU A 152 -12.59 -17.34 -9.86
N SER A 153 -13.92 -17.41 -9.97
CA SER A 153 -14.82 -16.90 -8.93
C SER A 153 -14.66 -17.66 -7.61
N ARG A 154 -14.52 -18.99 -7.64
CA ARG A 154 -14.29 -19.82 -6.44
C ARG A 154 -12.97 -19.45 -5.76
N ILE A 155 -11.88 -19.31 -6.51
CA ILE A 155 -10.57 -18.88 -5.99
C ILE A 155 -10.71 -17.52 -5.28
N ARG A 156 -11.33 -16.54 -5.95
CA ARG A 156 -11.51 -15.18 -5.39
C ARG A 156 -12.38 -15.20 -4.14
N GLN A 157 -13.45 -15.99 -4.12
CA GLN A 157 -14.36 -16.10 -2.96
C GLN A 157 -13.66 -16.79 -1.78
N ALA A 158 -12.90 -17.86 -2.02
CA ALA A 158 -12.13 -18.54 -1.00
C ALA A 158 -11.09 -17.59 -0.37
N THR A 159 -10.33 -16.87 -1.20
CA THR A 159 -9.39 -15.85 -0.70
C THR A 159 -10.13 -14.76 0.08
N ARG A 160 -11.29 -14.30 -0.39
CA ARG A 160 -12.08 -13.29 0.32
C ARG A 160 -12.49 -13.76 1.73
N HIS A 161 -12.95 -15.00 1.87
CA HIS A 161 -13.30 -15.55 3.17
C HIS A 161 -12.09 -15.61 4.13
N GLN A 162 -10.90 -15.95 3.62
CA GLN A 162 -9.67 -15.93 4.41
C GLN A 162 -9.28 -14.50 4.83
N LEU A 163 -9.44 -13.52 3.93
CA LEU A 163 -9.22 -12.10 4.23
C LEU A 163 -10.19 -11.60 5.30
N ASP A 164 -11.47 -11.96 5.24
CA ASP A 164 -12.48 -11.57 6.25
C ASP A 164 -12.11 -12.08 7.66
N ALA A 165 -11.64 -13.33 7.74
CA ALA A 165 -11.17 -13.90 8.99
C ALA A 165 -9.89 -13.19 9.49
N LEU A 166 -8.92 -12.93 8.59
CA LEU A 166 -7.69 -12.20 8.91
C LEU A 166 -8.00 -10.77 9.42
N HIS A 167 -8.92 -10.08 8.76
CA HIS A 167 -9.37 -8.74 9.10
C HIS A 167 -9.97 -8.70 10.51
N THR A 168 -10.95 -9.58 10.75
CA THR A 168 -11.65 -9.67 12.04
C THR A 168 -10.67 -9.92 13.18
N ASN A 169 -9.77 -10.89 13.01
CA ASN A 169 -8.76 -11.22 14.02
C ASN A 169 -7.79 -10.07 14.28
N PHE A 170 -7.38 -9.34 13.23
CA PHE A 170 -6.50 -8.20 13.36
C PHE A 170 -7.14 -7.05 14.12
N VAL A 171 -8.37 -6.66 13.75
CA VAL A 171 -9.09 -5.57 14.42
C VAL A 171 -9.38 -5.92 15.89
N GLN A 172 -9.77 -7.17 16.18
CA GLN A 172 -9.96 -7.63 17.56
C GLN A 172 -8.66 -7.61 18.37
N ALA A 173 -7.53 -7.99 17.76
CA ALA A 173 -6.24 -7.94 18.43
C ALA A 173 -5.82 -6.49 18.73
N LEU A 174 -6.02 -5.57 17.79
CA LEU A 174 -5.78 -4.14 18.03
C LEU A 174 -6.67 -3.60 19.17
N ALA A 175 -7.95 -3.97 19.20
CA ALA A 175 -8.90 -3.49 20.20
C ALA A 175 -8.60 -3.97 21.64
N ARG A 176 -7.74 -4.98 21.81
CA ARG A 176 -7.25 -5.39 23.14
C ARG A 176 -6.10 -4.53 23.64
N GLU A 177 -5.40 -3.85 22.74
CA GLU A 177 -4.20 -3.07 23.01
C GLU A 177 -4.47 -1.55 22.95
N LEU A 178 -5.49 -1.14 22.20
CA LEU A 178 -5.74 0.24 21.82
C LEU A 178 -7.19 0.65 22.11
N THR A 179 -7.38 1.93 22.40
CA THR A 179 -8.71 2.54 22.45
C THR A 179 -9.38 2.51 21.05
N PRO A 180 -10.71 2.58 20.95
CA PRO A 180 -11.40 2.62 19.66
C PRO A 180 -10.88 3.72 18.72
N ALA A 181 -10.59 4.91 19.25
CA ALA A 181 -10.04 6.02 18.46
C ALA A 181 -8.62 5.73 17.94
N GLN A 182 -7.78 5.06 18.71
CA GLN A 182 -6.44 4.64 18.27
C GLN A 182 -6.52 3.51 17.23
N VAL A 183 -7.48 2.58 17.37
CA VAL A 183 -7.75 1.58 16.33
C VAL A 183 -8.10 2.28 15.02
N ASP A 184 -9.01 3.26 15.03
CA ASP A 184 -9.34 4.05 13.84
C ASP A 184 -8.11 4.75 13.23
N GLN A 185 -7.21 5.30 14.05
CA GLN A 185 -5.96 5.89 13.56
C GLN A 185 -5.04 4.86 12.89
N VAL A 186 -4.96 3.62 13.40
CA VAL A 186 -4.24 2.53 12.72
C VAL A 186 -4.86 2.24 11.36
N LYS A 187 -6.20 2.11 11.31
CA LYS A 187 -6.93 1.86 10.06
C LYS A 187 -6.69 2.97 9.03
N ASP A 188 -6.74 4.23 9.48
CA ASP A 188 -6.46 5.39 8.63
C ASP A 188 -5.01 5.38 8.13
N GLY A 189 -4.03 5.11 9.00
CA GLY A 189 -2.63 5.00 8.62
C GLY A 189 -2.36 3.89 7.59
N MET A 190 -3.02 2.75 7.71
CA MET A 190 -2.94 1.63 6.76
C MET A 190 -3.57 1.95 5.39
N THR A 191 -4.44 2.96 5.33
CA THR A 191 -5.19 3.37 4.14
C THR A 191 -4.86 4.79 3.70
N TYR A 192 -3.67 5.30 4.07
CA TYR A 192 -3.15 6.61 3.66
C TYR A 192 -4.07 7.80 4.03
N ASN A 193 -4.81 7.69 5.14
CA ASN A 193 -5.77 8.68 5.62
C ASN A 193 -6.83 9.06 4.58
N LEU A 194 -7.15 8.15 3.64
CA LEU A 194 -8.01 8.45 2.50
C LEU A 194 -9.44 8.83 2.90
N VAL A 195 -9.93 8.37 4.05
CA VAL A 195 -11.24 8.78 4.59
C VAL A 195 -11.28 10.29 4.79
N GLU A 196 -10.38 10.82 5.62
CA GLU A 196 -10.39 12.24 5.97
C GLU A 196 -10.03 13.13 4.77
N VAL A 197 -9.03 12.72 3.97
CA VAL A 197 -8.63 13.44 2.76
C VAL A 197 -9.79 13.56 1.77
N THR A 198 -10.49 12.44 1.53
CA THR A 198 -11.62 12.41 0.59
C THR A 198 -12.83 13.15 1.15
N TYR A 199 -13.12 12.99 2.44
CA TYR A 199 -14.24 13.66 3.10
C TYR A 199 -14.08 15.19 3.04
N ARG A 200 -12.90 15.72 3.40
CA ARG A 200 -12.59 17.16 3.27
C ARG A 200 -12.66 17.65 1.83
N ALA A 201 -12.32 16.82 0.85
CA ALA A 201 -12.46 17.19 -0.55
C ALA A 201 -13.94 17.41 -0.93
N TYR A 202 -14.85 16.52 -0.48
CA TYR A 202 -16.29 16.70 -0.72
C TYR A 202 -16.86 17.93 0.00
N LEU A 203 -16.47 18.18 1.26
CA LEU A 203 -16.94 19.36 1.99
C LEU A 203 -16.50 20.68 1.34
N ARG A 204 -15.29 20.72 0.77
CA ARG A 204 -14.81 21.89 0.02
C ARG A 204 -15.50 22.03 -1.34
N LEU A 205 -15.78 20.91 -1.99
CA LEU A 205 -16.42 20.90 -3.30
C LEU A 205 -17.89 21.34 -3.21
N LEU A 206 -18.59 20.92 -2.16
CA LEU A 206 -20.01 21.19 -1.91
C LEU A 206 -20.21 21.67 -0.46
N PRO A 207 -19.92 22.93 -0.14
CA PRO A 207 -20.11 23.48 1.20
C PRO A 207 -21.56 23.40 1.71
N GLU A 208 -22.52 23.36 0.79
CA GLU A 208 -23.97 23.33 1.03
C GLU A 208 -24.54 21.94 1.33
N LEU A 209 -23.69 20.91 1.47
CA LEU A 209 -24.15 19.58 1.87
C LEU A 209 -24.92 19.63 3.18
N SER A 210 -26.09 18.98 3.22
CA SER A 210 -26.82 18.77 4.46
C SER A 210 -26.06 17.82 5.40
N GLU A 211 -26.37 17.87 6.70
CA GLU A 211 -25.76 16.98 7.69
C GLU A 211 -26.02 15.49 7.37
N SER A 212 -27.19 15.15 6.84
CA SER A 212 -27.51 13.78 6.44
C SER A 212 -26.60 13.27 5.31
N GLN A 213 -26.32 14.11 4.31
CA GLN A 213 -25.43 13.76 3.21
C GLN A 213 -23.98 13.65 3.68
N LYS A 214 -23.54 14.55 4.57
CA LYS A 214 -22.22 14.48 5.20
C LYS A 214 -22.02 13.15 5.93
N GLN A 215 -22.99 12.75 6.74
CA GLN A 215 -22.98 11.46 7.44
C GLN A 215 -22.94 10.27 6.47
N GLN A 216 -23.76 10.30 5.41
CA GLN A 216 -23.78 9.23 4.41
C GLN A 216 -22.44 9.07 3.68
N ILE A 217 -21.83 10.19 3.27
CA ILE A 217 -20.50 10.20 2.65
C ILE A 217 -19.47 9.61 3.62
N ARG A 218 -19.48 10.06 4.88
CA ARG A 218 -18.54 9.58 5.90
C ARG A 218 -18.71 8.08 6.14
N SER A 219 -19.94 7.58 6.25
CA SER A 219 -20.26 6.16 6.41
C SER A 219 -19.69 5.32 5.27
N TRP A 220 -19.88 5.75 4.02
CA TRP A 220 -19.34 5.04 2.85
C TRP A 220 -17.82 5.07 2.78
N LEU A 221 -17.18 6.17 3.18
CA LEU A 221 -15.73 6.24 3.24
C LEU A 221 -15.16 5.33 4.35
N LEU A 222 -15.84 5.21 5.49
CA LEU A 222 -15.46 4.25 6.53
C LEU A 222 -15.61 2.79 6.05
N GLU A 223 -16.69 2.47 5.34
CA GLU A 223 -16.87 1.16 4.70
C GLU A 223 -15.74 0.87 3.69
N ALA A 224 -15.39 1.86 2.86
CA ALA A 224 -14.26 1.76 1.93
C ALA A 224 -12.92 1.53 2.64
N ARG A 225 -12.73 2.13 3.81
CA ARG A 225 -11.52 1.97 4.62
C ARG A 225 -11.36 0.52 5.08
N GLU A 226 -12.41 -0.09 5.60
CA GLU A 226 -12.36 -1.49 6.05
C GLU A 226 -11.95 -2.40 4.89
N LEU A 227 -12.58 -2.24 3.72
CA LEU A 227 -12.24 -3.01 2.53
C LEU A 227 -10.83 -2.74 2.00
N ALA A 228 -10.35 -1.50 2.07
CA ALA A 228 -9.02 -1.12 1.60
C ALA A 228 -7.91 -1.60 2.55
N MET A 229 -8.20 -1.93 3.80
CA MET A 229 -7.20 -2.54 4.68
C MET A 229 -6.75 -3.90 4.16
N ASP A 230 -7.64 -4.61 3.47
CA ASP A 230 -7.47 -5.98 3.00
C ASP A 230 -6.90 -6.07 1.57
N GLU A 231 -6.37 -4.98 1.04
CA GLU A 231 -5.75 -4.94 -0.29
C GLU A 231 -4.22 -4.87 -0.19
N GLY A 232 -3.51 -5.66 -1.00
CA GLY A 232 -2.06 -5.83 -0.92
C GLY A 232 -1.24 -4.61 -1.35
N THR A 233 -1.69 -3.87 -2.37
CA THR A 233 -0.93 -2.75 -2.93
C THR A 233 -1.61 -1.39 -2.73
N ALA A 234 -0.80 -0.32 -2.72
CA ALA A 234 -1.31 1.05 -2.66
C ALA A 234 -2.34 1.34 -3.77
N ARG A 235 -2.09 0.86 -4.99
CA ARG A 235 -2.98 1.01 -6.14
C ARG A 235 -4.35 0.36 -5.90
N GLU A 236 -4.37 -0.84 -5.33
CA GLU A 236 -5.62 -1.56 -5.03
C GLU A 236 -6.42 -0.87 -3.92
N LYS A 237 -5.73 -0.40 -2.87
CA LYS A 237 -6.34 0.44 -1.82
C LYS A 237 -7.04 1.66 -2.40
N HIS A 238 -6.36 2.40 -3.27
CA HIS A 238 -6.96 3.56 -3.95
C HIS A 238 -8.10 3.15 -4.89
N ALA A 239 -8.03 1.97 -5.51
CA ALA A 239 -9.11 1.46 -6.36
C ALA A 239 -10.40 1.22 -5.56
N VAL A 240 -10.32 0.71 -4.33
CA VAL A 240 -11.48 0.60 -3.42
C VAL A 240 -12.10 1.97 -3.20
N PHE A 241 -11.32 2.96 -2.75
CA PHE A 241 -11.82 4.31 -2.51
C PHE A 241 -12.40 4.95 -3.78
N ASN A 242 -11.80 4.73 -4.95
CA ASN A 242 -12.32 5.26 -6.21
C ASN A 242 -13.71 4.68 -6.56
N ARG A 243 -13.97 3.41 -6.27
CA ARG A 243 -15.32 2.83 -6.43
C ARG A 243 -16.34 3.53 -5.52
N TYR A 244 -16.00 3.75 -4.26
CA TYR A 244 -16.87 4.45 -3.31
C TYR A 244 -17.06 5.93 -3.65
N LYS A 245 -16.04 6.61 -4.18
CA LYS A 245 -16.17 7.96 -4.73
C LYS A 245 -17.15 8.00 -5.90
N GLY A 246 -17.12 6.99 -6.78
CA GLY A 246 -18.13 6.84 -7.83
C GLY A 246 -19.55 6.69 -7.27
N ARG A 247 -19.72 5.86 -6.23
CA ARG A 247 -21.00 5.70 -5.52
C ARG A 247 -21.49 7.02 -4.91
N ILE A 248 -20.61 7.74 -4.21
CA ILE A 248 -20.91 9.05 -3.62
C ILE A 248 -21.31 10.06 -4.70
N ASN A 249 -20.57 10.11 -5.81
CA ASN A 249 -20.88 11.04 -6.90
C ASN A 249 -22.27 10.77 -7.49
N ASN A 250 -22.62 9.50 -7.72
CA ASN A 250 -23.93 9.12 -8.21
C ASN A 250 -25.05 9.52 -7.23
N TYR A 251 -24.84 9.30 -5.94
CA TYR A 251 -25.77 9.72 -4.88
C TYR A 251 -26.00 11.24 -4.86
N LEU A 252 -24.92 12.03 -4.94
CA LEU A 252 -25.01 13.48 -4.93
C LEU A 252 -25.64 14.03 -6.23
N SER A 253 -25.31 13.46 -7.39
CA SER A 253 -25.96 13.84 -8.63
C SER A 253 -27.46 13.53 -8.62
N ALA A 254 -27.87 12.39 -8.05
CA ALA A 254 -29.29 12.07 -7.86
C ALA A 254 -30.00 13.04 -6.90
N ALA A 255 -29.27 13.62 -5.94
CA ALA A 255 -29.75 14.68 -5.05
C ALA A 255 -29.75 16.08 -5.68
N GLY A 256 -29.40 16.23 -6.96
CA GLY A 256 -29.46 17.48 -7.72
C GLY A 256 -28.16 18.29 -7.75
N TYR A 257 -27.05 17.80 -7.21
CA TYR A 257 -25.77 18.51 -7.27
C TYR A 257 -25.12 18.40 -8.65
N ASP A 258 -24.78 19.55 -9.24
CA ASP A 258 -23.89 19.61 -10.41
C ASP A 258 -22.42 19.63 -9.96
N LEU A 259 -21.83 18.43 -9.87
CA LEU A 259 -20.44 18.24 -9.48
C LEU A 259 -19.45 18.90 -10.45
N LYS A 260 -19.78 18.95 -11.76
CA LYS A 260 -18.90 19.58 -12.75
C LYS A 260 -18.89 21.09 -12.57
N ALA A 261 -20.04 21.70 -12.28
CA ALA A 261 -20.12 23.12 -11.95
C ALA A 261 -19.38 23.43 -10.65
N ALA A 262 -19.56 22.59 -9.62
CA ALA A 262 -18.85 22.72 -8.35
C ALA A 262 -17.31 22.67 -8.54
N GLU A 263 -16.80 21.74 -9.35
CA GLU A 263 -15.37 21.65 -9.67
C GLU A 263 -14.85 22.89 -10.39
N ARG A 264 -15.63 23.44 -11.34
CA ARG A 264 -15.27 24.69 -12.04
C ARG A 264 -15.18 25.86 -11.07
N ARG A 265 -16.19 26.04 -10.22
CA ARG A 265 -16.23 27.10 -9.19
C ARG A 265 -15.03 27.01 -8.25
N LEU A 266 -14.73 25.81 -7.74
CA LEU A 266 -13.60 25.60 -6.83
C LEU A 266 -12.26 25.91 -7.51
N ARG A 267 -12.09 25.50 -8.78
CA ARG A 267 -10.88 25.79 -9.56
C ARG A 267 -10.72 27.28 -9.83
N GLU A 268 -11.80 27.99 -10.14
CA GLU A 268 -11.78 29.44 -10.35
C GLU A 268 -11.44 30.18 -9.06
N ALA A 269 -12.06 29.81 -7.94
CA ALA A 269 -11.74 30.37 -6.62
C ALA A 269 -10.26 30.15 -6.23
N SER A 270 -9.67 29.00 -6.57
CA SER A 270 -8.24 28.73 -6.29
C SER A 270 -7.25 29.55 -7.14
N LYS A 271 -7.72 30.18 -8.22
CA LYS A 271 -6.91 31.01 -9.11
C LYS A 271 -7.01 32.51 -8.82
N ALA A 272 -8.01 32.93 -8.05
CA ALA A 272 -8.14 34.33 -7.66
C ALA A 272 -7.01 34.69 -6.68
N PRO A 273 -6.28 35.81 -6.89
CA PRO A 273 -5.32 36.29 -5.90
C PRO A 273 -6.07 36.56 -4.59
N ALA A 274 -5.47 36.19 -3.45
CA ALA A 274 -6.02 36.49 -2.14
C ALA A 274 -6.32 37.99 -2.07
N SER A 275 -7.60 38.35 -1.95
CA SER A 275 -8.05 39.74 -1.86
C SER A 275 -7.25 40.43 -0.76
N ALA A 276 -6.59 41.54 -1.13
CA ALA A 276 -5.79 42.35 -0.23
C ALA A 276 -6.57 42.67 1.06
N PRO A 277 -5.90 42.71 2.23
CA PRO A 277 -6.56 43.11 3.47
C PRO A 277 -7.18 44.51 3.27
N ALA A 278 -8.43 44.65 3.71
CA ALA A 278 -9.14 45.92 3.70
C ALA A 278 -8.28 47.00 4.40
N PRO A 279 -8.21 48.23 3.85
CA PRO A 279 -7.51 49.31 4.53
C PRO A 279 -8.17 49.54 5.88
N ALA A 280 -7.36 49.53 6.94
CA ALA A 280 -7.80 49.90 8.28
C ALA A 280 -8.21 51.38 8.25
N GLU A 281 -9.47 51.65 8.62
CA GLU A 281 -9.93 52.97 9.03
C GLU A 281 -9.58 53.23 10.50
#